data_AF-A0A6S7D7J3-F1
#
_entry.id   AF-A0A6S7D7J3-F1
#
_cell.length_a   1.000
_cell.length_b   1.000
_cell.length_c   1.000
_cell.angle_alpha   90.00
_cell.angle_beta   90.00
_cell.angle_gamma   90.00
#
_symmetry.space_group_name_H-M   'P 1'
#
loop_
_entity.id
_entity.type
_entity.pdbx_description
1 polymer ?
#
loop_
_entity_poly.entity_id
_entity_poly.type
_entity_poly.pdbx_seq_one_letter_code
_entity_poly.pdbx_strand_id
1 'polypeptide(L)'
;MKIQFIEDGNFKRWVRTSLLAFGLFVMFIAIKYVPPAPFGGVLFLVGLAIAAIGGYASRAHLVGIKPFGVNYKKIRKSYETKDDEENKS
;
A
#
# COMPACT_ATOMS: atom_id res chain seq x y z
N MET A 1 -13.35 -6.30 20.26
CA MET A 1 -12.13 -5.58 19.81
C MET A 1 -12.29 -5.22 18.33
N LYS A 2 -12.18 -3.95 17.96
CA LYS A 2 -12.33 -3.50 16.56
C LYS A 2 -10.93 -3.44 15.94
N ILE A 3 -10.57 -4.42 15.11
CA ILE A 3 -9.25 -4.46 14.47
C ILE A 3 -9.18 -3.32 13.45
N GLN A 4 -8.33 -2.33 13.70
CA GLN A 4 -8.07 -1.24 12.77
C GLN A 4 -6.86 -1.60 11.90
N PHE A 5 -7.11 -1.78 10.60
CA PHE A 5 -6.09 -2.15 9.61
C PHE A 5 -5.28 -0.94 9.09
N ILE A 6 -5.81 0.27 9.24
CA ILE A 6 -5.22 1.53 8.78
C ILE A 6 -4.81 2.36 9.99
N GLU A 7 -3.60 2.88 9.96
CA GLU A 7 -3.01 3.77 10.95
C GLU A 7 -2.27 4.88 10.21
N ASP A 8 -2.56 6.14 10.57
CA ASP A 8 -1.96 7.32 9.94
C ASP A 8 -2.09 7.39 8.40
N GLY A 9 -3.18 6.86 7.85
CA GLY A 9 -3.42 6.90 6.40
C GLY A 9 -2.58 5.93 5.59
N ASN A 10 -2.00 4.92 6.23
CA ASN A 10 -1.41 3.75 5.58
C ASN A 10 -1.83 2.48 6.34
N PHE A 11 -1.59 1.31 5.78
CA PHE A 11 -1.74 0.05 6.51
C PHE A 11 -0.76 -0.01 7.68
N LYS A 12 -1.21 -0.59 8.80
CA LYS A 12 -0.32 -0.87 9.94
C LYS A 12 0.88 -1.68 9.48
N ARG A 13 2.03 -1.51 10.16
CA ARG A 13 3.27 -2.23 9.82
C ARG A 13 3.03 -3.74 9.71
N TRP A 14 2.30 -4.31 10.67
CA TRP A 14 1.97 -5.74 10.66
C TRP A 14 1.12 -6.13 9.45
N VAL A 15 0.11 -5.33 9.08
CA VAL A 15 -0.75 -5.59 7.91
C VAL A 15 0.06 -5.58 6.62
N ARG A 16 0.97 -4.61 6.45
CA ARG A 16 1.84 -4.53 5.26
C ARG A 16 2.75 -5.75 5.13
N THR A 17 3.39 -6.14 6.23
CA THR A 17 4.26 -7.32 6.26
C THR A 17 3.46 -8.61 6.05
N SER A 18 2.27 -8.71 6.63
CA SER A 18 1.38 -9.87 6.45
C SER A 18 0.90 -10.00 5.01
N LEU A 19 0.52 -8.91 4.32
CA LEU A 19 0.16 -8.96 2.90
C LEU A 19 1.32 -9.47 2.05
N LEU A 20 2.52 -8.97 2.30
CA LEU A 20 3.70 -9.39 1.56
C LEU A 20 4.01 -10.87 1.78
N ALA A 21 4.02 -11.32 3.04
CA ALA A 21 4.25 -12.71 3.39
C ALA A 21 3.15 -13.64 2.82
N PHE A 22 1.89 -13.22 2.91
CA PHE A 22 0.76 -13.99 2.40
C PHE A 22 0.77 -14.10 0.87
N GLY A 23 1.07 -13.02 0.16
CA GLY A 23 1.21 -13.05 -1.30
C GLY A 23 2.31 -14.01 -1.76
N LEU A 24 3.49 -13.97 -1.12
CA LEU A 24 4.58 -14.92 -1.38
C LEU A 24 4.18 -16.36 -1.06
N PHE A 25 3.43 -16.57 0.01
CA PHE A 25 2.92 -17.90 0.38
C PHE A 25 1.95 -18.45 -0.68
N VAL A 26 1.04 -17.63 -1.19
CA VAL A 26 0.13 -18.01 -2.29
C VAL A 26 0.92 -18.34 -3.56
N MET A 27 1.95 -17.55 -3.89
CA MET A 27 2.83 -17.84 -5.04
C MET A 27 3.57 -19.17 -4.87
N PHE A 28 4.06 -19.47 -3.66
CA PHE A 28 4.70 -20.75 -3.35
C PHE A 28 3.73 -21.92 -3.53
N ILE A 29 2.48 -21.79 -3.05
CA ILE A 29 1.46 -22.81 -3.25
C ILE A 29 1.17 -23.01 -4.74
N ALA A 30 1.02 -21.92 -5.49
CA ALA A 30 0.73 -21.97 -6.92
C ALA A 30 1.82 -22.73 -7.70
N ILE A 31 3.10 -22.48 -7.40
CA ILE A 31 4.21 -23.16 -8.06
C ILE A 31 4.29 -24.64 -7.66
N LYS A 32 4.12 -24.94 -6.37
CA LYS A 32 4.41 -26.28 -5.85
C LYS A 32 3.26 -27.28 -6.02
N TYR A 33 2.02 -26.82 -5.96
CA TYR A 33 0.85 -27.70 -5.86
C TYR A 33 -0.15 -27.55 -7.00
N VAL A 34 -0.05 -26.50 -7.82
CA VAL A 34 -1.05 -26.23 -8.87
C VAL A 34 -0.40 -26.39 -10.26
N PRO A 35 -0.96 -27.24 -11.13
CA PRO A 35 -0.51 -27.32 -12.52
C PRO A 35 -0.57 -25.95 -13.20
N PRO A 36 0.43 -25.58 -14.03
CA PRO A 36 0.52 -24.24 -14.62
C PRO A 36 -0.73 -23.85 -15.42
N ALA A 37 -1.33 -24.82 -16.11
CA ALA A 37 -2.55 -24.65 -16.88
C ALA A 37 -3.72 -25.44 -16.27
N PRO A 38 -4.95 -24.89 -16.28
CA PRO A 38 -5.30 -23.54 -16.76
C PRO A 38 -5.28 -22.47 -15.66
N PHE A 39 -5.18 -22.86 -14.38
CA PHE A 39 -5.40 -21.95 -13.24
C PHE A 39 -4.15 -21.61 -12.43
N GLY A 40 -3.04 -22.37 -12.55
CA GLY A 40 -1.81 -22.13 -11.78
C GLY A 40 -1.20 -20.76 -12.04
N GLY A 41 -1.15 -20.33 -13.31
CA GLY A 41 -0.69 -18.99 -13.68
C GLY A 41 -1.55 -17.87 -13.07
N VAL A 42 -2.87 -18.02 -13.08
CA VAL A 42 -3.79 -17.03 -12.48
C VAL A 42 -3.58 -16.94 -10.97
N LEU A 43 -3.47 -18.09 -10.29
CA LEU A 43 -3.24 -18.12 -8.85
C LEU A 43 -1.90 -17.48 -8.46
N PHE A 44 -0.86 -17.71 -9.25
CA PHE A 44 0.43 -17.06 -9.06
C PHE A 44 0.33 -15.53 -9.21
N LEU A 45 -0.39 -15.04 -10.22
CA LEU A 45 -0.62 -13.60 -10.44
C LEU A 45 -1.42 -12.96 -9.30
N VAL A 46 -2.39 -13.68 -8.73
CA VAL A 46 -3.12 -13.22 -7.53
C VAL A 46 -2.18 -13.06 -6.35
N GLY A 47 -1.32 -14.06 -6.09
CA GLY A 47 -0.30 -13.97 -5.04
C GLY A 47 0.65 -12.79 -5.25
N LEU A 48 1.07 -12.56 -6.50
CA LEU A 48 1.92 -11.43 -6.88
C LEU A 48 1.23 -10.08 -6.65
N ALA A 49 -0.04 -9.93 -7.02
CA ALA A 49 -0.80 -8.72 -6.79
C ALA A 49 -0.93 -8.39 -5.28
N ILE A 50 -1.19 -9.41 -4.46
CA ILE A 50 -1.27 -9.25 -3.00
C ILE A 50 0.09 -8.81 -2.43
N ALA A 51 1.18 -9.49 -2.85
CA ALA A 51 2.52 -9.15 -2.41
C ALA A 51 2.91 -7.71 -2.82
N ALA A 52 2.56 -7.32 -4.04
CA ALA A 52 2.78 -5.97 -4.56
C ALA A 52 2.06 -4.92 -3.72
N ILE A 53 0.78 -5.11 -3.38
CA ILE A 53 0.04 -4.17 -2.52
C ILE A 53 0.73 -3.99 -1.17
N GLY A 54 1.15 -5.09 -0.52
CA GLY A 54 1.91 -5.04 0.73
C GLY A 54 3.25 -4.30 0.59
N GLY A 55 3.99 -4.57 -0.49
CA GLY A 55 5.27 -3.93 -0.80
C GLY A 55 5.15 -2.43 -1.10
N TYR A 56 4.18 -2.03 -1.93
CA TYR A 56 3.91 -0.62 -2.24
C TYR A 56 3.47 0.15 -1.00
N ALA A 57 2.59 -0.41 -0.17
CA ALA A 57 2.22 0.20 1.11
C ALA A 57 3.42 0.35 2.06
N SER A 58 4.37 -0.61 2.03
CA SER A 58 5.63 -0.51 2.78
C SER A 58 6.51 0.64 2.27
N ARG A 59 6.72 0.73 0.96
CA ARG A 59 7.48 1.82 0.30
C ARG A 59 6.86 3.19 0.55
N ALA A 60 5.54 3.31 0.45
CA ALA A 60 4.84 4.57 0.68
C ALA A 60 5.14 5.14 2.08
N HIS A 61 5.17 4.29 3.11
CA HIS A 61 5.55 4.70 4.45
C HIS A 61 7.00 5.19 4.56
N LEU A 62 7.94 4.54 3.87
CA LEU A 62 9.35 4.94 3.87
C LEU A 62 9.55 6.33 3.23
N VAL A 63 8.72 6.67 2.24
CA VAL A 63 8.73 7.97 1.56
C VAL A 63 7.79 8.98 2.24
N GLY A 64 7.14 8.61 3.34
CA GLY A 64 6.21 9.48 4.07
C GLY A 64 4.86 9.72 3.37
N ILE A 65 4.56 8.98 2.31
CA ILE A 65 3.30 9.05 1.56
C ILE A 65 2.22 8.26 2.31
N LYS A 66 1.04 8.87 2.43
CA LYS A 66 -0.14 8.31 3.13
C LYS A 66 -1.21 7.93 2.10
N PRO A 67 -1.15 6.74 1.48
CA PRO A 67 -2.01 6.36 0.36
C PRO A 67 -3.51 6.29 0.70
N PHE A 68 -3.86 6.11 1.96
CA PHE A 68 -5.24 5.97 2.46
C PHE A 68 -5.61 7.06 3.48
N GLY A 69 -4.81 8.13 3.58
CA GLY A 69 -4.99 9.18 4.57
C GLY A 69 -5.93 10.29 4.12
N VAL A 70 -6.84 10.69 5.00
CA VAL A 70 -7.79 11.83 4.82
C VAL A 70 -7.11 13.20 4.73
N ASN A 71 -5.77 13.24 4.67
CA ASN A 71 -4.98 14.47 4.74
C ASN A 71 -4.92 15.24 3.41
N TYR A 72 -5.70 14.83 2.40
CA TYR A 72 -5.88 15.55 1.14
C TYR A 72 -6.10 17.06 1.37
N LYS A 73 -6.89 17.43 2.41
CA LYS A 73 -7.16 18.83 2.75
C LYS A 73 -5.92 19.60 3.25
N LYS A 74 -5.00 18.94 3.94
CA LYS A 74 -3.76 19.55 4.49
C LYS A 74 -2.64 19.58 3.45
N ILE A 75 -2.59 18.56 2.58
CA ILE A 75 -1.70 18.52 1.42
C ILE A 75 -2.12 19.56 0.38
N ARG A 76 -3.43 19.73 0.13
CA ARG A 76 -3.94 20.81 -0.72
C ARG A 76 -3.57 22.20 -0.19
N LYS A 77 -3.70 22.41 1.13
CA LYS A 77 -3.31 23.67 1.79
C LYS A 77 -1.83 24.01 1.67
N SER A 78 -0.92 23.02 1.53
CA SER A 78 0.50 23.31 1.33
C SER A 78 0.85 23.71 -0.11
N TYR A 79 -0.07 23.51 -1.06
CA TYR A 79 0.08 23.96 -2.45
C TYR A 79 -0.66 25.27 -2.75
N GLU A 80 -1.48 25.76 -1.81
CA GLU A 80 -2.01 27.12 -1.90
C GLU A 80 -0.82 28.07 -1.69
N THR A 81 -0.36 28.68 -2.79
CA THR A 81 0.71 29.68 -2.80
C THR A 81 0.42 30.74 -1.74
N LYS A 82 1.43 31.13 -0.97
CA LYS A 82 1.37 32.34 -0.17
C LYS A 82 1.33 33.55 -1.12
N ASP A 83 0.17 33.84 -1.69
CA ASP A 83 -0.02 35.02 -2.55
C ASP A 83 -0.05 36.35 -1.75
N ASP A 84 0.16 36.30 -0.42
CA ASP A 84 0.01 37.45 0.48
C ASP A 84 1.30 37.89 1.21
N GLU A 85 2.50 37.70 0.64
CA GLU A 85 3.75 38.28 1.19
C GLU A 85 4.62 39.00 0.12
N GLU A 86 4.02 39.59 -0.92
CA GLU A 86 4.73 40.50 -1.84
C GLU A 86 3.96 41.82 -2.07
N ASN A 87 3.48 42.44 -0.98
CA ASN A 87 3.03 43.84 -1.02
C ASN A 87 3.14 44.53 0.35
N LYS A 88 4.32 44.49 0.98
CA LYS A 88 4.73 45.43 2.04
C LYS A 88 6.26 45.53 2.09
N SER A 89 6.85 46.40 1.26
CA SER A 89 7.96 47.31 1.62
C SER A 89 8.23 48.25 0.44
#